data_AF-A0A661DAW1-F1
#
_entry.id   AF-A0A661DAW1-F1
#
_cell.length_a   1.000
_cell.length_b   1.000
_cell.length_c   1.000
_cell.angle_alpha   90.00
_cell.angle_beta   90.00
_cell.angle_gamma   90.00
#
_symmetry.space_group_name_H-M   'P 1'
#
loop_
_entity.id
_entity.type
_entity.pdbx_description
1 polymer ?
#
loop_
_entity_poly.entity_id
_entity_poly.type
_entity_poly.pdbx_seq_one_letter_code
_entity_poly.pdbx_strand_id
1 'polypeptide(L)'
;GTSYDPFSRLEGLFTFSGMPTQAHTVAELEAALRAQIKQLQTTLADKAELERVKIQLRASQVYELDSVFYQGMKIGMLETVGLEWQLFESYLDNIKAVTAEQVQTVARQYLIDDHLTVAVLEPQPLEGN
;
A
#
# COMPACT_ATOMS: atom_id res chain seq x y z
N GLY A 1 -0.46 -8.73 3.51
CA GLY A 1 -1.07 -7.71 2.64
C GLY A 1 -0.16 -6.50 2.56
N THR A 2 -0.64 -5.44 1.95
CA THR A 2 0.02 -4.13 1.94
C THR A 2 -0.97 -3.05 2.35
N SER A 3 -0.49 -1.99 3.02
CA SER A 3 -1.34 -0.84 3.34
C SER A 3 -0.55 0.46 3.30
N TYR A 4 -1.27 1.53 2.97
CA TYR A 4 -0.78 2.90 2.93
C TYR A 4 -1.98 3.85 3.03
N ASP A 5 -1.82 4.97 3.74
CA ASP A 5 -2.82 6.04 3.82
C ASP A 5 -2.24 7.35 3.24
N PRO A 6 -2.72 7.81 2.07
CA PRO A 6 -2.24 9.05 1.45
C PRO A 6 -2.67 10.33 2.19
N PHE A 7 -3.59 10.24 3.16
CA PHE A 7 -4.14 11.40 3.88
C PHE A 7 -3.84 11.36 5.37
N SER A 8 -2.84 10.57 5.77
CA SER A 8 -2.31 10.59 7.14
C SER A 8 -1.85 12.00 7.52
N ARG A 9 -2.18 12.43 8.75
CA ARG A 9 -1.72 13.71 9.30
C ARG A 9 -0.20 13.73 9.58
N LEU A 10 0.38 12.56 9.81
CA LEU A 10 1.81 12.37 10.07
C LEU A 10 2.47 11.72 8.85
N GLU A 11 3.79 11.53 8.90
CA GLU A 11 4.54 10.82 7.87
C GLU A 11 3.84 9.51 7.48
N GLY A 12 3.65 9.32 6.17
CA GLY A 12 2.93 8.17 5.64
C GLY A 12 3.75 6.89 5.79
N LEU A 13 3.14 5.85 6.36
CA LEU A 13 3.76 4.54 6.50
C LEU A 13 3.24 3.60 5.41
N PHE A 14 4.16 3.01 4.64
CA PHE A 14 3.85 1.90 3.76
C PHE A 14 4.18 0.59 4.47
N THR A 15 3.19 -0.27 4.69
CA THR A 15 3.39 -1.54 5.41
C THR A 15 3.30 -2.74 4.47
N PHE A 16 4.14 -3.73 4.75
CA PHE A 16 4.02 -5.08 4.22
C PHE A 16 3.76 -6.02 5.40
N SER A 17 2.78 -6.91 5.26
CA SER A 17 2.45 -7.91 6.27
C SER A 17 2.28 -9.28 5.65
N GLY A 18 2.52 -10.32 6.44
CA GLY A 18 2.32 -11.70 5.99
C GLY A 18 2.36 -12.65 7.16
N MET A 19 1.82 -13.84 6.95
CA MET A 19 1.90 -14.96 7.88
C MET A 19 2.52 -16.12 7.10
N PRO A 20 3.68 -16.65 7.51
CA PRO A 20 4.27 -17.79 6.82
C PRO A 20 3.35 -19.02 6.98
N THR A 21 3.35 -19.90 6.00
CA THR A 21 2.71 -21.22 6.15
C THR A 21 3.53 -22.09 7.09
N GLN A 22 2.96 -23.20 7.58
CA GLN A 22 3.65 -24.10 8.53
C GLN A 22 4.99 -24.66 8.02
N ALA A 23 5.17 -24.72 6.70
CA ALA A 23 6.39 -25.22 6.06
C ALA A 23 7.49 -24.17 5.92
N HIS A 24 7.22 -22.90 6.26
CA HIS A 24 8.13 -21.78 6.06
C HIS A 24 8.37 -21.00 7.34
N THR A 25 9.56 -20.41 7.43
CA THR A 25 9.97 -19.56 8.55
C THR A 25 9.63 -18.10 8.29
N VAL A 26 9.61 -17.29 9.36
CA VAL A 26 9.48 -15.82 9.24
C VAL A 26 10.62 -15.23 8.41
N ALA A 27 11.85 -15.74 8.57
CA ALA A 27 13.01 -15.27 7.82
C ALA A 27 12.88 -15.54 6.30
N GLU A 28 12.34 -16.70 5.92
CA GLU A 28 12.05 -17.00 4.50
C GLU A 28 10.99 -16.07 3.92
N LEU A 29 9.94 -15.75 4.70
CA LEU A 29 8.92 -14.79 4.29
C LEU A 29 9.51 -13.38 4.12
N GLU A 30 10.33 -12.92 5.07
CA GLU A 30 11.00 -11.62 4.97
C GLU A 30 11.92 -11.57 3.74
N ALA A 31 12.71 -12.62 3.50
CA ALA A 31 13.57 -12.70 2.33
C ALA A 31 12.76 -12.66 1.02
N ALA A 32 11.62 -13.35 0.95
CA ALA A 32 10.73 -13.33 -0.20
C ALA A 32 10.14 -11.92 -0.44
N LEU A 33 9.68 -11.23 0.60
CA LEU A 33 9.19 -9.86 0.50
C LEU A 33 10.28 -8.90 0.01
N ARG A 34 11.49 -9.01 0.56
CA ARG A 34 12.65 -8.23 0.12
C ARG A 34 13.01 -8.50 -1.33
N ALA A 35 12.90 -9.75 -1.79
CA ALA A 35 13.12 -10.10 -3.19
C ALA A 35 12.11 -9.41 -4.12
N GLN A 36 10.83 -9.35 -3.73
CA GLN A 36 9.80 -8.63 -4.50
C GLN A 36 10.05 -7.12 -4.53
N ILE A 37 10.43 -6.51 -3.41
CA ILE A 37 10.82 -5.09 -3.34
C ILE A 37 12.00 -4.82 -4.27
N LYS A 38 13.03 -5.67 -4.21
CA LYS A 38 14.19 -5.57 -5.10
C LYS A 38 13.80 -5.67 -6.57
N GLN A 39 12.88 -6.59 -6.91
CA GLN A 39 12.36 -6.72 -8.28
C GLN A 39 11.67 -5.42 -8.74
N LEU A 40 10.84 -4.80 -7.89
CA LEU A 40 10.22 -3.50 -8.20
C LEU A 40 11.25 -2.39 -8.41
N GLN A 41 12.37 -2.43 -7.67
CA GLN A 41 13.46 -1.47 -7.81
C GLN A 41 14.29 -1.69 -9.08
N THR A 42 14.48 -2.92 -9.54
CA THR A 42 15.38 -3.22 -10.67
C THR A 42 14.67 -3.41 -11.99
N THR A 43 13.40 -3.81 -11.96
CA THR A 43 12.64 -4.23 -13.14
C THR A 43 11.38 -3.37 -13.25
N LEU A 44 11.07 -2.88 -14.45
CA LEU A 44 9.83 -2.16 -14.67
C LEU A 44 8.64 -3.11 -14.59
N ALA A 45 7.56 -2.65 -13.96
CA ALA A 45 6.30 -3.39 -13.94
C ALA A 45 5.79 -3.58 -15.38
N ASP A 46 5.22 -4.76 -15.65
CA ASP A 46 4.62 -5.03 -16.95
C ASP A 46 3.42 -4.10 -17.19
N LYS A 47 3.21 -3.69 -18.44
CA LYS A 47 2.12 -2.77 -18.79
C LYS A 47 0.76 -3.37 -18.51
N ALA A 48 0.55 -4.65 -18.82
CA ALA A 48 -0.74 -5.31 -18.57
C ALA A 48 -0.99 -5.51 -17.07
N GLU A 49 0.08 -5.75 -16.29
CA GLU A 49 -0.01 -5.75 -14.82
C GLU A 49 -0.39 -4.39 -14.25
N LEU A 50 0.29 -3.32 -14.65
CA LEU A 50 0.00 -1.97 -14.16
C LEU A 50 -1.44 -1.57 -14.50
N GLU A 51 -1.89 -1.82 -15.72
CA GLU A 51 -3.27 -1.51 -16.13
C GLU A 51 -4.30 -2.35 -15.37
N ARG A 52 -4.03 -3.63 -15.12
CA ARG A 52 -4.89 -4.48 -14.28
C ARG A 52 -5.05 -3.91 -12.87
N VAL A 53 -3.96 -3.45 -12.24
CA VAL A 53 -3.99 -2.84 -10.90
C VAL A 53 -4.78 -1.53 -10.90
N LYS A 54 -4.59 -0.66 -11.90
CA LYS A 54 -5.37 0.57 -12.06
C LYS A 54 -6.87 0.31 -12.19
N ILE A 55 -7.25 -0.72 -12.93
CA ILE A 55 -8.66 -1.13 -13.09
C ILE A 55 -9.25 -1.59 -11.74
N GLN A 56 -8.52 -2.39 -10.98
CA GLN A 56 -8.98 -2.86 -9.66
C GLN A 56 -9.16 -1.70 -8.67
N LEU A 57 -8.21 -0.75 -8.64
CA LEU A 57 -8.31 0.46 -7.83
C LEU A 57 -9.55 1.29 -8.22
N ARG A 58 -9.79 1.49 -9.52
CA ARG A 58 -10.98 2.20 -9.99
C ARG A 58 -12.28 1.51 -9.56
N ALA A 59 -12.35 0.19 -9.66
CA ALA A 59 -13.52 -0.56 -9.24
C ALA A 59 -13.79 -0.41 -7.74
N SER A 60 -12.75 -0.43 -6.90
CA SER A 60 -12.89 -0.22 -5.45
C SER A 60 -13.43 1.16 -5.10
N GLN A 61 -13.08 2.19 -5.87
CA GLN A 61 -13.53 3.57 -5.64
C GLN A 61 -14.98 3.82 -6.06
N VAL A 62 -15.53 3.05 -7.00
CA VAL A 62 -16.95 3.18 -7.36
C VAL A 62 -17.86 2.83 -6.18
N TYR A 63 -17.50 1.81 -5.38
CA TYR A 63 -18.24 1.46 -4.16
C TYR A 63 -18.22 2.57 -3.12
N GLU A 64 -17.08 3.27 -3.01
CA GLU A 64 -16.89 4.38 -2.08
C GLU A 64 -17.74 5.60 -2.45
N LEU A 65 -17.92 5.86 -3.75
CA LEU A 65 -18.75 6.93 -4.27
C LEU A 65 -20.25 6.67 -4.07
N ASP A 66 -20.68 5.42 -3.92
CA ASP A 66 -22.10 5.09 -3.70
C ASP A 66 -22.53 5.22 -2.21
N SER A 67 -21.56 5.45 -1.31
CA SER A 67 -21.80 5.55 0.14
C SER A 67 -21.73 7.00 0.64
N VAL A 68 -22.87 7.58 1.02
CA VAL A 68 -22.94 8.92 1.63
C VAL A 68 -22.10 9.01 2.91
N PHE A 69 -22.06 7.92 3.71
CA PHE A 69 -21.19 7.82 4.87
C PHE A 69 -19.72 7.99 4.49
N TYR A 70 -19.29 7.27 3.46
CA TYR A 70 -17.89 7.25 3.05
C TYR A 70 -17.48 8.57 2.37
N GLN A 71 -18.38 9.19 1.60
CA GLN A 71 -18.20 10.56 1.09
C GLN A 71 -18.01 11.57 2.22
N GLY A 72 -18.89 11.56 3.24
CA GLY A 72 -18.78 12.45 4.39
C GLY A 72 -17.48 12.23 5.18
N MET A 73 -17.08 10.97 5.38
CA MET A 73 -15.82 10.60 6.03
C MET A 73 -14.61 11.15 5.26
N LYS A 74 -14.58 11.03 3.93
CA LYS A 74 -13.47 11.53 3.10
C LYS A 74 -13.33 13.04 3.12
N ILE A 75 -14.44 13.77 3.00
CA ILE A 75 -14.45 15.23 3.13
C ILE A 75 -13.91 15.64 4.50
N GLY A 76 -14.44 15.04 5.57
CA GLY A 76 -13.98 15.34 6.93
C GLY A 76 -12.49 15.05 7.13
N MET A 77 -11.98 13.93 6.61
CA MET A 77 -10.57 13.58 6.70
C MET A 77 -9.67 14.61 6.01
N LEU A 78 -10.00 15.01 4.78
CA LEU A 78 -9.21 16.01 4.03
C LEU A 78 -9.17 17.37 4.74
N GLU A 79 -10.32 17.83 5.24
CA GLU A 79 -10.42 19.08 6.02
C GLU A 79 -9.57 19.01 7.30
N THR A 80 -9.50 17.86 7.99
CA THR A 80 -8.70 17.73 9.23
C THR A 80 -7.20 17.86 8.99
N VAL A 81 -6.73 17.62 7.77
CA VAL A 81 -5.33 17.77 7.35
C VAL A 81 -5.10 19.02 6.49
N GLY A 82 -6.11 19.89 6.36
CA GLY A 82 -6.04 21.17 5.64
C GLY A 82 -6.01 21.03 4.12
N LEU A 83 -6.50 19.92 3.58
CA LEU A 83 -6.59 19.66 2.15
C LEU A 83 -8.00 19.92 1.62
N GLU A 84 -8.08 20.45 0.40
CA GLU A 84 -9.34 20.68 -0.29
C GLU A 84 -10.01 19.35 -0.68
N TRP A 85 -11.32 19.22 -0.49
CA TRP A 85 -12.07 18.01 -0.80
C TRP A 85 -12.03 17.63 -2.29
N GLN A 86 -11.84 18.62 -3.18
CA GLN A 86 -11.70 18.45 -4.63
C GLN A 86 -10.49 17.59 -5.01
N LEU A 87 -9.51 17.43 -4.11
CA LEU A 87 -8.42 16.48 -4.32
C LEU A 87 -8.94 15.06 -4.59
N PHE A 88 -10.08 14.69 -4.00
CA PHE A 88 -10.71 13.40 -4.25
C PHE A 88 -11.24 13.24 -5.68
N GLU A 89 -11.69 14.33 -6.32
CA GLU A 89 -12.13 14.32 -7.72
C GLU A 89 -10.95 14.01 -8.65
N SER A 90 -9.77 14.56 -8.33
CA SER A 90 -8.54 14.35 -9.12
C SER A 90 -7.88 12.99 -8.88
N TYR A 91 -8.24 12.27 -7.82
CA TYR A 91 -7.56 11.04 -7.40
C TYR A 91 -7.52 9.98 -8.50
N LEU A 92 -8.65 9.73 -9.18
CA LEU A 92 -8.70 8.73 -10.27
C LEU A 92 -7.80 9.10 -11.44
N ASP A 93 -7.75 10.39 -11.80
CA ASP A 93 -6.95 10.85 -12.92
C ASP A 93 -5.45 10.80 -12.58
N ASN A 94 -5.09 11.09 -11.33
CA ASN A 94 -3.74 10.90 -10.82
C ASN A 94 -3.31 9.42 -10.87
N ILE A 95 -4.18 8.49 -10.46
CA ILE A 95 -3.90 7.05 -10.55
C ILE A 95 -3.74 6.58 -12.00
N LYS A 96 -4.55 7.09 -12.94
CA LYS A 96 -4.41 6.76 -14.37
C LYS A 96 -3.05 7.22 -14.93
N ALA A 97 -2.58 8.38 -14.50
CA ALA A 97 -1.33 8.98 -14.97
C ALA A 97 -0.06 8.26 -14.46
N VAL A 98 -0.17 7.39 -13.44
CA VAL A 98 0.97 6.64 -12.90
C VAL A 98 1.63 5.78 -13.97
N THR A 99 2.94 5.91 -14.12
CA THR A 99 3.76 5.09 -15.03
C THR A 99 4.58 4.04 -14.29
N ALA A 100 5.03 3.01 -15.00
CA ALA A 100 5.89 1.95 -14.43
C ALA A 100 7.23 2.53 -13.91
N GLU A 101 7.75 3.56 -14.58
CA GLU A 101 8.98 4.25 -14.20
C GLU A 101 8.79 5.04 -12.90
N GLN A 102 7.63 5.66 -12.70
CA GLN A 102 7.30 6.34 -11.44
C GLN A 102 7.20 5.34 -10.28
N VAL A 103 6.56 4.19 -10.51
CA VAL A 103 6.51 3.10 -9.51
C VAL A 103 7.92 2.65 -9.13
N GLN A 104 8.79 2.40 -10.12
CA GLN A 104 10.17 2.01 -9.86
C GLN A 104 10.96 3.12 -9.14
N THR A 105 10.76 4.38 -9.52
CA THR A 105 11.44 5.52 -8.90
C THR A 105 11.07 5.64 -7.42
N VAL A 106 9.78 5.53 -7.08
CA VAL A 106 9.29 5.53 -5.70
C VAL A 106 9.82 4.32 -4.93
N ALA A 107 9.84 3.14 -5.54
CA ALA A 107 10.40 1.93 -4.91
C ALA A 107 11.89 2.09 -4.56
N ARG A 108 12.68 2.74 -5.44
CA ARG A 108 14.11 3.02 -5.18
C ARG A 108 14.32 4.09 -4.12
N GLN A 109 13.43 5.08 -4.06
CA GLN A 109 13.59 6.21 -3.15
C GLN A 109 13.15 5.87 -1.73
N TYR A 110 12.05 5.12 -1.56
CA TYR A 110 11.40 4.97 -0.25
C TYR A 110 11.48 3.56 0.32
N LEU A 111 11.56 2.52 -0.51
CA LEU A 111 11.62 1.13 -0.02
C LEU A 111 13.07 0.68 0.24
N ILE A 112 13.78 1.43 1.09
CA ILE A 112 15.18 1.20 1.44
C ILE A 112 15.34 0.80 2.92
N ASP A 113 16.44 0.14 3.25
CA ASP A 113 16.69 -0.38 4.60
C ASP A 113 16.76 0.73 5.67
N ASP A 114 17.25 1.92 5.31
CA ASP A 114 17.34 3.07 6.23
C ASP A 114 15.97 3.54 6.74
N HIS A 115 14.89 3.23 6.01
CA HIS A 115 13.50 3.57 6.38
C HIS A 115 12.69 2.33 6.82
N LEU A 116 13.36 1.19 7.03
CA LEU A 116 12.70 -0.08 7.30
C LEU A 116 12.64 -0.38 8.80
N THR A 117 11.45 -0.72 9.28
CA THR A 117 11.25 -1.36 10.58
C THR A 117 10.64 -2.74 10.37
N VAL A 118 11.25 -3.77 10.97
CA VAL A 118 10.73 -5.15 10.93
C VAL A 118 10.16 -5.51 12.30
N ALA A 119 8.90 -5.97 12.30
CA ALA A 119 8.23 -6.48 13.49
C ALA A 119 7.82 -7.94 13.27
N VAL A 120 8.17 -8.80 14.23
CA VAL A 120 7.86 -10.23 14.21
C VAL A 120 7.00 -10.57 15.42
N LEU A 121 5.90 -11.27 15.19
CA LEU A 121 5.04 -11.81 16.24
C LEU A 121 5.33 -13.31 16.41
N GLU A 122 5.88 -13.68 17.55
CA GLU A 122 6.12 -15.08 17.91
C GLU A 122 4.94 -15.62 18.74
N PRO A 123 4.16 -16.59 18.23
CA PRO A 123 3.06 -17.16 18.98
C PRO A 123 3.61 -17.99 20.14
N GLN A 124 3.19 -17.65 21.37
CA GLN A 124 3.46 -18.47 22.53
C GLN A 124 2.41 -19.59 22.63
N PRO A 125 2.80 -20.82 22.99
CA PRO A 125 1.82 -21.86 23.30
C PRO A 125 0.91 -21.37 24.42
N LEU A 126 -0.39 -21.65 24.31
CA LEU A 126 -1.29 -21.45 25.43
C LEU A 126 -0.90 -22.47 26.52
N GLU A 127 -0.59 -21.99 27.73
CA GLU A 127 -0.45 -22.89 28.87
C GLU A 127 -1.78 -23.64 29.06
N GLY A 128 -1.72 -24.97 29.06
CA GLY A 128 -2.90 -25.82 29.04
C GLY A 128 -3.73 -25.69 30.32
N ASN A 129 -5.06 -25.70 30.14
CA ASN A 129 -5.99 -26.24 31.13
C ASN A 129 -6.24 -27.72 30.83
#